data_AF-A0A453IX56-F1
#
_entry.id   AF-A0A453IX56-F1
#
_cell.length_a   1.000
_cell.length_b   1.000
_cell.length_c   1.000
_cell.angle_alpha   90.00
_cell.angle_beta   90.00
_cell.angle_gamma   90.00
#
_symmetry.space_group_name_H-M   'P 1'
#
loop_
_entity.id
_entity.type
_entity.pdbx_description
1 polymer ?
#
loop_
_entity_poly.entity_id
_entity_poly.type
_entity_poly.pdbx_seq_one_letter_code
_entity_poly.pdbx_strand_id
1 'polypeptide(L)'
;MGVNSNELRVLDAGVVRPSDLDLPPRSIPLTFFDVKWLRPPPVQRLFLYRLHRNHDVDQLISGLKASLCKALTLFYPLAGHVRLAPNSN
;
A
#
# COMPACT_ATOMS: atom_id res chain seq x y z
N MET A 1 30.80 -12.49 24.15
CA MET A 1 29.46 -12.99 23.80
C MET A 1 28.78 -11.88 23.00
N GLY A 2 28.91 -11.93 21.67
CA GLY A 2 28.52 -10.83 20.78
C GLY A 2 27.02 -10.88 20.47
N VAL A 3 26.33 -9.77 20.63
CA VAL A 3 24.91 -9.64 20.28
C VAL A 3 24.79 -9.71 18.76
N ASN A 4 24.00 -10.66 18.26
CA ASN A 4 23.70 -10.80 16.83
C ASN A 4 22.80 -9.62 16.39
N SER A 5 23.38 -8.54 15.86
CA SER A 5 22.67 -7.28 15.54
C SER A 5 21.80 -7.31 14.27
N ASN A 6 21.17 -8.44 13.95
CA ASN A 6 20.33 -8.59 12.75
C ASN A 6 18.82 -8.62 13.08
N GLU A 7 18.40 -8.04 14.20
CA GLU A 7 17.00 -8.07 14.62
C GLU A 7 16.18 -7.02 13.88
N LEU A 8 15.27 -7.48 13.02
CA LEU A 8 14.26 -6.64 12.38
C LEU A 8 13.14 -6.36 13.37
N ARG A 9 12.93 -5.08 13.71
CA ARG A 9 11.82 -4.64 14.56
C ARG A 9 10.78 -3.90 13.74
N VAL A 10 9.52 -4.34 13.85
CA VAL A 10 8.37 -3.60 13.31
C VAL A 10 8.04 -2.45 14.27
N LEU A 11 8.07 -1.21 13.76
CA LEU A 11 7.72 -0.02 14.53
C LEU A 11 6.23 0.31 14.42
N ASP A 12 5.66 0.13 13.23
CA ASP A 12 4.26 0.41 12.95
C ASP A 12 3.73 -0.49 11.82
N ALA A 13 2.47 -0.90 11.92
CA ALA A 13 1.74 -1.61 10.89
C ALA A 13 0.26 -1.23 10.96
N GLY A 14 -0.35 -0.87 9.82
CA GLY A 14 -1.76 -0.50 9.77
C GLY A 14 -2.28 -0.31 8.36
N VAL A 15 -3.61 -0.29 8.23
CA VAL A 15 -4.30 -0.03 6.96
C VAL A 15 -4.49 1.47 6.80
N VAL A 16 -4.01 2.03 5.69
CA VAL A 16 -4.25 3.43 5.30
C VAL A 16 -5.42 3.46 4.32
N ARG A 17 -6.39 4.34 4.57
CA ARG A 17 -7.57 4.53 3.72
C ARG A 17 -7.47 5.84 2.93
N PRO A 18 -8.17 5.98 1.80
CA PRO A 18 -8.31 7.26 1.10
C PRO A 18 -8.90 8.35 2.01
N SER A 19 -8.61 9.62 1.73
CA SER A 19 -9.09 10.74 2.55
C SER A 19 -10.60 10.97 2.44
N ASP A 20 -11.19 10.68 1.28
CA ASP A 20 -12.62 10.91 1.01
C ASP A 20 -13.40 9.59 0.99
N LEU A 21 -14.26 9.41 1.98
CA LEU A 21 -15.18 8.26 2.11
C LEU A 21 -16.48 8.45 1.30
N ASP A 22 -16.75 9.66 0.79
CA ASP A 22 -17.96 9.98 0.01
C ASP A 22 -17.82 9.69 -1.49
N LEU A 23 -16.75 8.98 -1.88
CA LEU A 23 -16.66 8.48 -3.24
C LEU A 23 -17.69 7.35 -3.39
N PRO A 24 -18.59 7.40 -4.39
CA PRO A 24 -19.50 6.29 -4.66
C PRO A 24 -18.66 5.01 -4.87
N PRO A 25 -19.20 3.81 -4.60
CA PRO A 25 -18.49 2.57 -4.86
C PRO A 25 -17.95 2.55 -6.30
N ARG A 26 -16.64 2.73 -6.44
CA ARG A 26 -15.96 2.73 -7.74
C ARG A 26 -15.27 1.39 -7.91
N SER A 27 -15.76 0.61 -8.86
CA SER A 27 -15.06 -0.57 -9.37
C SER A 27 -14.57 -0.27 -10.77
N ILE A 28 -13.39 -0.78 -11.11
CA ILE A 28 -12.87 -0.75 -12.48
C ILE A 28 -13.00 -2.16 -13.02
N PRO A 29 -13.66 -2.35 -14.19
CA PRO A 29 -13.72 -3.65 -14.81
C PRO A 29 -12.31 -4.09 -15.25
N LEU A 30 -11.99 -5.37 -15.00
CA LEU A 30 -10.76 -5.96 -15.52
C LEU A 30 -10.90 -6.17 -17.04
N THR A 31 -9.84 -5.81 -17.76
CA THR A 31 -9.70 -6.06 -19.19
C THR A 31 -8.89 -7.33 -19.44
N PHE A 32 -8.82 -7.78 -20.70
CA PHE A 32 -7.97 -8.91 -21.06
C PHE A 32 -6.48 -8.69 -20.73
N PHE A 33 -6.02 -7.44 -20.70
CA PHE A 33 -4.65 -7.10 -20.31
C PHE A 33 -4.39 -7.40 -18.84
N ASP A 34 -5.40 -7.26 -17.98
CA ASP A 34 -5.30 -7.46 -16.53
C ASP A 34 -5.36 -8.94 -16.14
N VAL A 35 -6.19 -9.73 -16.84
CA VAL A 35 -6.43 -11.15 -16.53
C VAL A 35 -5.14 -11.98 -16.52
N LYS A 36 -4.20 -11.68 -17.42
CA LYS A 36 -2.89 -12.34 -17.47
C LYS A 36 -2.10 -12.19 -16.16
N TRP A 37 -2.34 -11.11 -15.41
CA TRP A 37 -1.62 -10.75 -14.19
C TRP A 37 -2.29 -11.20 -12.89
N LEU A 38 -3.42 -11.92 -12.95
CA LEU A 38 -4.12 -12.39 -11.74
C LEU A 38 -3.47 -13.60 -11.05
N ARG A 39 -2.65 -14.37 -11.77
CA ARG A 39 -2.01 -15.60 -11.27
C ARG A 39 -0.57 -15.45 -10.77
N PRO A 40 0.28 -14.58 -11.36
CA PRO A 40 1.63 -14.36 -10.87
C PRO A 40 1.67 -13.93 -9.38
N PRO A 41 2.79 -14.19 -8.67
CA PRO A 41 2.94 -13.73 -7.29
C PRO A 41 2.96 -12.19 -7.19
N PRO A 42 2.71 -11.61 -6.01
CA PRO A 42 2.77 -10.17 -5.80
C PRO A 42 4.12 -9.58 -6.21
N VAL A 43 4.08 -8.41 -6.86
CA VAL A 43 5.29 -7.67 -7.22
C VAL A 43 5.93 -7.07 -5.96
N GLN A 44 7.18 -7.43 -5.67
CA GLN A 44 7.95 -6.92 -4.53
C GLN A 44 8.96 -5.86 -4.99
N ARG A 45 9.00 -4.70 -4.32
CA ARG A 45 9.95 -3.61 -4.61
C ARG A 45 10.55 -3.06 -3.33
N LEU A 46 11.85 -2.80 -3.35
CA LEU A 46 12.60 -2.23 -2.22
C LEU A 46 13.22 -0.89 -2.63
N PHE A 47 12.97 0.15 -1.84
CA PHE A 47 13.61 1.46 -1.98
C PHE A 47 14.42 1.77 -0.73
N LEU A 48 15.73 1.92 -0.89
CA LEU A 48 16.65 2.19 0.21
C LEU A 48 17.02 3.67 0.23
N TYR A 49 16.68 4.36 1.32
CA TYR A 49 17.00 5.77 1.54
C TYR A 49 17.99 5.89 2.70
N ARG A 50 18.93 6.83 2.59
CA ARG A 50 19.83 7.18 3.69
C ARG A 50 19.20 8.27 4.54
N LEU A 51 18.95 7.99 5.82
CA LEU A 51 18.42 8.97 6.76
C LEU A 51 19.55 9.65 7.53
N HIS A 52 19.34 10.93 7.88
CA HIS A 52 20.25 11.68 8.73
C HIS A 52 20.02 11.29 10.21
N ARG A 53 21.06 11.44 11.04
CA ARG A 53 21.08 10.93 12.43
C ARG A 53 19.98 11.48 13.35
N ASN A 54 19.42 12.66 13.03
CA ASN A 54 18.46 13.35 13.88
C ASN A 54 17.02 13.33 13.32
N HIS A 55 16.69 12.37 12.45
CA HIS A 55 15.32 12.30 11.95
C HIS A 55 14.36 11.78 13.04
N ASP A 56 13.19 12.38 13.12
CA ASP A 56 12.08 11.88 13.91
C ASP A 56 11.36 10.77 13.12
N VAL A 57 11.50 9.53 13.61
CA VAL A 57 10.91 8.33 12.99
C VAL A 57 9.38 8.40 13.01
N ASP A 58 8.80 8.89 14.09
CA ASP A 58 7.35 8.95 14.26
C ASP A 58 6.75 10.00 13.32
N GLN A 59 7.44 11.15 13.17
CA GLN A 59 7.07 12.16 12.18
C GLN A 59 7.16 11.61 10.75
N LEU A 60 8.20 10.84 10.42
CA LEU A 60 8.34 10.22 9.11
C LEU A 60 7.21 9.22 8.83
N ILE A 61 6.91 8.32 9.77
CA ILE A 61 5.83 7.34 9.63
C ILE A 61 4.49 8.06 9.44
N SER A 62 4.21 9.09 10.24
CA SER A 62 2.99 9.91 10.12
C SER A 62 2.90 10.60 8.74
N GLY A 63 3.99 11.19 8.26
CA GLY A 63 4.06 11.83 6.94
C GLY A 63 3.85 10.84 5.78
N LEU A 64 4.41 9.63 5.88
CA LEU A 64 4.20 8.56 4.91
C LEU A 64 2.74 8.12 4.87
N LYS A 65 2.10 7.92 6.03
CA LYS A 65 0.67 7.58 6.11
C LYS A 65 -0.22 8.68 5.52
N ALA A 66 0.04 9.94 5.86
CA ALA A 66 -0.74 11.08 5.38
C ALA A 66 -0.60 11.28 3.86
N SER A 67 0.60 11.14 3.32
CA SER A 67 0.83 11.24 1.88
C SER A 67 0.21 10.06 1.11
N LEU A 68 0.32 8.83 1.64
CA LEU A 68 -0.33 7.65 1.06
C LEU A 68 -1.86 7.79 1.07
N CYS A 69 -2.44 8.26 2.17
CA CYS A 69 -3.89 8.53 2.28
C CYS A 69 -4.37 9.45 1.13
N LYS A 70 -3.66 10.54 0.88
CA LYS A 70 -3.97 11.48 -0.22
C LYS A 70 -3.78 10.84 -1.61
N ALA A 71 -2.69 10.09 -1.79
CA ALA A 71 -2.43 9.41 -3.06
C ALA A 71 -3.52 8.37 -3.38
N LEU A 72 -3.98 7.61 -2.37
CA LEU A 72 -5.04 6.62 -2.53
C LEU A 72 -6.38 7.24 -2.96
N THR A 73 -6.64 8.52 -2.70
CA THR A 73 -7.82 9.21 -3.27
C THR A 73 -7.75 9.29 -4.79
N LEU A 74 -6.56 9.48 -5.36
CA LEU A 74 -6.35 9.53 -6.82
C LEU A 74 -6.18 8.13 -7.43
N PHE A 75 -5.50 7.23 -6.71
CA PHE A 75 -5.24 5.85 -7.11
C PHE A 75 -6.14 4.85 -6.35
N TYR A 76 -7.42 5.17 -6.25
CA TYR A 76 -8.40 4.43 -5.45
C TYR A 76 -8.46 2.91 -5.68
N PRO A 77 -8.18 2.35 -6.87
CA PRO A 77 -8.18 0.90 -7.04
C PRO A 77 -7.14 0.19 -6.17
N LEU A 78 -6.04 0.88 -5.79
CA LEU A 78 -4.99 0.32 -4.93
C LEU A 78 -5.44 0.13 -3.47
N ALA A 79 -6.49 0.82 -3.04
CA ALA A 79 -7.12 0.61 -1.74
C ALA A 79 -8.27 -0.41 -1.78
N GLY A 80 -8.59 -0.94 -2.97
CA GLY A 80 -9.69 -1.87 -3.20
C GLY A 80 -9.26 -3.34 -3.15
N HIS A 81 -10.19 -4.21 -3.53
CA HIS A 81 -9.95 -5.64 -3.68
C HIS A 81 -10.36 -6.09 -5.08
N VAL A 82 -9.56 -6.99 -5.67
CA VAL A 82 -9.96 -7.71 -6.88
C VAL A 82 -11.05 -8.72 -6.50
N ARG A 83 -12.19 -8.66 -7.17
CA ARG A 83 -13.31 -9.56 -6.94
C ARG A 83 -13.71 -10.22 -8.26
N LEU A 84 -13.96 -11.52 -8.20
CA LEU A 84 -14.68 -12.21 -9.27
C LEU A 84 -16.16 -11.83 -9.12
N ALA A 85 -16.69 -11.08 -10.08
CA ALA A 85 -18.13 -10.88 -10.17
C ALA A 85 -18.73 -12.07 -10.94
N PRO A 86 -19.80 -12.69 -10.45
CA PRO A 86 -20.60 -13.56 -11.32
C PRO A 86 -21.10 -12.70 -12.49
N ASN A 87 -21.12 -13.29 -13.68
CA ASN A 87 -21.73 -12.68 -14.85
C ASN A 87 -23.16 -12.27 -14.50
N SER A 88 -23.40 -10.97 -14.38
CA SER A 88 -24.76 -10.44 -14.43
C SER A 88 -25.23 -10.63 -15.87
N ASN A 89 -26.05 -11.66 -16.08
CA ASN A 89 -26.81 -11.85 -17.32
C ASN A 89 -27.75 -10.67 -17.57
#